data_AF-A0A7C1RA52-F1
#
_entry.id   AF-A0A7C1RA52-F1
#
_cell.length_a   1.000
_cell.length_b   1.000
_cell.length_c   1.000
_cell.angle_alpha   90.00
_cell.angle_beta   90.00
_cell.angle_gamma   90.00
#
_symmetry.space_group_name_H-M   'P 1'
#
loop_
_entity.id
_entity.type
_entity.pdbx_description
1 polymer ?
#
loop_
_entity_poly.entity_id
_entity_poly.type
_entity_poly.pdbx_seq_one_letter_code
_entity_poly.pdbx_strand_id
1 'polypeptide(L)'
;MARKKKKTEEEENKQEAEEDFDEDFKEDFDLIEELELLDTEDTDIIVEEQSELLDKDEERKQLYLSCGIHIGTKLLTGDARRFIYRQTNYGLYVIDLTKTDERLNIAAKYLSKYIEEGSDRVIVCSVRRYGKEPVNKFCEVLGCKGITTRFIP
;
A
#
# COMPACT_ATOMS: atom_id res chain seq x y z
N MET A 1 22.76 -44.43 4.38
CA MET A 1 22.12 -44.21 5.70
C MET A 1 21.98 -42.73 6.09
N ALA A 2 22.68 -41.78 5.44
CA ALA A 2 22.63 -40.35 5.80
C ALA A 2 21.39 -39.56 5.31
N ARG A 3 20.60 -40.09 4.37
CA ARG A 3 19.42 -39.39 3.80
C ARG A 3 18.14 -39.56 4.63
N LYS A 4 18.13 -40.52 5.57
CA LYS A 4 16.98 -40.79 6.45
C LYS A 4 17.00 -39.90 7.70
N LYS A 5 18.20 -39.64 8.27
CA LYS A 5 18.41 -38.72 9.40
C LYS A 5 18.05 -37.26 9.07
N LYS A 6 18.42 -36.77 7.89
CA LYS A 6 18.10 -35.39 7.46
C LYS A 6 16.60 -35.09 7.35
N LYS A 7 15.77 -36.10 7.06
CA LYS A 7 14.31 -35.94 7.02
C LYS A 7 13.70 -35.87 8.42
N THR A 8 14.28 -36.57 9.38
CA THR A 8 13.81 -36.59 10.78
C THR A 8 14.13 -35.25 11.46
N GLU A 9 15.32 -34.70 11.22
CA GLU A 9 15.71 -33.35 11.70
C GLU A 9 14.90 -32.21 11.04
N GLU A 10 14.46 -32.35 9.78
CA GLU A 10 13.59 -31.37 9.12
C GLU A 10 12.11 -31.48 9.56
N GLU A 11 11.68 -32.65 10.04
CA GLU A 11 10.33 -32.87 10.57
C GLU A 11 10.23 -32.39 12.04
N GLU A 12 11.26 -32.61 12.86
CA GLU A 12 11.35 -32.12 14.25
C GLU A 12 11.42 -30.57 14.30
N ASN A 13 12.22 -29.95 13.42
CA ASN A 13 12.36 -28.48 13.36
C ASN A 13 11.13 -27.79 12.74
N LYS A 14 10.25 -28.55 12.08
CA LYS A 14 8.93 -28.08 11.64
C LYS A 14 7.90 -28.17 12.75
N GLN A 15 7.97 -29.21 13.58
CA GLN A 15 7.10 -29.36 14.75
C GLN A 15 7.39 -28.32 15.82
N GLU A 16 8.67 -28.01 16.09
CA GLU A 16 9.04 -26.92 17.01
C GLU A 16 8.57 -25.53 16.50
N ALA A 17 8.63 -25.28 15.18
CA ALA A 17 8.16 -24.02 14.59
C ALA A 17 6.62 -23.91 14.48
N GLU A 18 5.89 -25.03 14.45
CA GLU A 18 4.43 -25.07 14.51
C GLU A 18 3.94 -24.91 15.96
N GLU A 19 4.65 -25.46 16.94
CA GLU A 19 4.36 -25.28 18.38
C GLU A 19 4.64 -23.84 18.86
N ASP A 20 5.73 -23.20 18.40
CA ASP A 20 6.00 -21.78 18.68
C ASP A 20 4.97 -20.83 18.05
N PHE A 21 4.34 -21.22 16.92
CA PHE A 21 3.33 -20.40 16.24
C PHE A 21 1.93 -20.51 16.88
N ASP A 22 1.62 -21.65 17.49
CA ASP A 22 0.35 -21.89 18.18
C ASP A 22 0.31 -21.30 19.61
N GLU A 23 1.46 -21.07 20.25
CA GLU A 23 1.52 -20.35 21.55
C GLU A 23 1.29 -18.83 21.39
N ASP A 24 1.85 -18.21 20.34
CA ASP A 24 1.63 -16.78 20.03
C ASP A 24 0.16 -16.46 19.68
N PHE A 25 -0.61 -17.43 19.17
CA PHE A 25 -2.02 -17.23 18.81
C PHE A 25 -2.99 -17.34 20.00
N LYS A 26 -2.56 -17.91 21.13
CA LYS A 26 -3.40 -18.01 22.34
C LYS A 26 -3.41 -16.75 23.18
N GLU A 27 -2.35 -15.92 23.13
CA GLU A 27 -2.33 -14.62 23.80
C GLU A 27 -3.28 -13.59 23.13
N ASP A 28 -3.60 -13.77 21.84
CA ASP A 28 -4.58 -12.94 21.12
C ASP A 28 -6.05 -13.22 21.50
N PHE A 29 -6.34 -14.32 22.21
CA PHE A 29 -7.72 -14.69 22.56
C PHE A 29 -8.25 -13.93 23.78
N ASP A 30 -7.37 -13.46 24.66
CA ASP A 30 -7.74 -12.68 25.86
C ASP A 30 -8.14 -11.23 25.52
N LEU A 31 -7.65 -10.69 24.40
CA LEU A 31 -7.97 -9.32 23.93
C LEU A 31 -9.44 -9.17 23.50
N ILE A 32 -10.07 -10.25 23.03
CA ILE A 32 -11.47 -10.24 22.59
C ILE A 32 -12.40 -10.14 23.80
N GLU A 33 -12.07 -10.86 24.88
CA GLU A 33 -12.84 -10.85 26.13
C GLU A 33 -12.64 -9.53 26.90
N GLU A 34 -11.46 -8.90 26.77
CA GLU A 34 -11.20 -7.55 27.31
C GLU A 34 -11.92 -6.43 26.52
N LEU A 35 -12.09 -6.61 25.20
CA LEU A 35 -12.90 -5.72 24.35
C LEU A 35 -14.40 -5.79 24.65
N GLU A 36 -14.88 -6.94 25.13
CA GLU A 36 -16.30 -7.16 25.48
C GLU A 36 -16.66 -6.61 26.86
N LEU A 37 -15.66 -6.32 27.71
CA LEU A 37 -15.81 -5.73 29.05
C LEU A 37 -15.68 -4.20 29.10
N LEU A 38 -15.29 -3.58 27.99
CA LEU A 38 -15.28 -2.13 27.82
C LEU A 38 -16.70 -1.67 27.51
N ASP A 39 -17.37 -0.98 28.45
CA ASP A 39 -18.66 -0.32 28.25
C ASP A 39 -18.57 0.67 27.06
N THR A 40 -18.93 0.20 25.86
CA THR A 40 -19.00 1.02 24.63
C THR A 40 -20.25 1.90 24.57
N GLU A 41 -21.13 1.82 25.57
CA GLU A 41 -22.39 2.58 25.61
C GLU A 41 -22.16 4.10 25.60
N ASP A 42 -21.00 4.57 26.06
CA ASP A 42 -20.62 6.00 26.01
C ASP A 42 -19.73 6.36 24.80
N THR A 43 -19.17 5.39 24.05
CA THR A 43 -18.36 5.67 22.85
C THR A 43 -19.19 5.83 21.59
N ASP A 44 -20.35 5.19 21.51
CA ASP A 44 -21.20 5.24 20.31
C ASP A 44 -21.79 6.64 20.09
N ILE A 45 -22.02 7.39 21.17
CA ILE A 45 -22.59 8.75 21.12
C ILE A 45 -21.57 9.79 20.59
N ILE A 46 -20.27 9.52 20.67
CA ILE A 46 -19.21 10.44 20.21
C ILE A 46 -18.91 10.25 18.72
N VAL A 47 -19.19 9.07 18.15
CA VAL A 47 -18.91 8.76 16.74
C VAL A 47 -19.96 9.33 15.79
N GLU A 48 -21.20 9.50 16.25
CA GLU A 48 -22.33 9.87 15.38
C GLU A 48 -22.36 11.36 14.96
N GLU A 49 -21.77 12.28 15.72
CA GLU A 49 -21.87 13.72 15.44
C GLU A 49 -20.83 14.29 14.45
N GLN A 50 -19.81 13.52 14.05
CA GLN A 50 -18.81 13.96 13.08
C GLN A 50 -18.95 13.32 11.70
N SER A 51 -20.17 13.10 11.24
CA SER A 51 -20.43 13.10 9.78
C SER A 51 -20.39 14.53 9.25
N GLU A 52 -19.29 15.25 9.53
CA GLU A 52 -19.00 16.52 8.88
C GLU A 52 -18.96 16.24 7.38
N LEU A 53 -19.74 17.03 6.64
CA LEU A 53 -19.67 17.13 5.18
C LEU A 53 -18.24 17.56 4.80
N LEU A 54 -17.32 16.60 4.77
CA LEU A 54 -15.97 16.83 4.29
C LEU A 54 -16.04 17.11 2.80
N ASP A 55 -15.46 18.22 2.38
CA ASP A 55 -15.27 18.51 0.96
C ASP A 55 -14.49 17.34 0.33
N LYS A 56 -14.93 16.86 -0.83
CA LYS A 56 -14.30 15.71 -1.55
C LYS A 56 -12.79 15.84 -1.73
N ASP A 57 -12.29 17.08 -1.77
CA ASP A 57 -10.86 17.36 -1.90
C ASP A 57 -10.09 17.12 -0.59
N GLU A 58 -10.70 17.34 0.57
CA GLU A 58 -10.09 17.03 1.86
C GLU A 58 -10.05 15.52 2.11
N GLU A 59 -11.11 14.79 1.76
CA GLU A 59 -11.13 13.31 1.83
C GLU A 59 -9.98 12.69 1.01
N ARG A 60 -9.74 13.21 -0.20
CA ARG A 60 -8.65 12.76 -1.07
C ARG A 60 -7.27 13.05 -0.47
N LYS A 61 -7.08 14.22 0.14
CA LYS A 61 -5.83 14.56 0.82
C LYS A 61 -5.59 13.63 2.01
N GLN A 62 -6.61 13.33 2.80
CA GLN A 62 -6.52 12.39 3.90
C GLN A 62 -6.13 11.00 3.41
N LEU A 63 -6.68 10.53 2.28
CA LEU A 63 -6.28 9.28 1.66
C LEU A 63 -4.80 9.27 1.24
N TYR A 64 -4.29 10.36 0.68
CA TYR A 64 -2.86 10.44 0.32
C TYR A 64 -1.93 10.46 1.54
N LEU A 65 -2.38 11.05 2.64
CA LEU A 65 -1.66 11.05 3.90
C LEU A 65 -1.63 9.64 4.52
N SER A 66 -2.78 8.96 4.56
CA SER A 66 -2.89 7.60 5.12
C SER A 66 -2.10 6.58 4.31
N CYS A 67 -2.05 6.70 2.98
CA CYS A 67 -1.22 5.85 2.12
C CYS A 67 0.30 6.16 2.22
N GLY A 68 0.71 7.23 2.90
CA GLY A 68 2.13 7.58 3.09
C GLY A 68 2.85 8.09 1.83
N ILE A 69 2.13 8.51 0.79
CA ILE A 69 2.70 8.95 -0.51
C ILE A 69 3.59 10.20 -0.37
N HIS A 70 3.32 11.03 0.64
CA HIS A 70 4.03 12.27 0.91
C HIS A 70 5.47 12.07 1.43
N ILE A 71 5.84 10.84 1.83
CA ILE A 71 7.16 10.52 2.38
C ILE A 71 8.14 10.22 1.24
N GLY A 72 9.07 11.14 1.00
CA GLY A 72 10.15 10.98 0.03
C GLY A 72 11.38 10.30 0.61
N THR A 73 12.45 10.26 -0.20
CA THR A 73 13.74 9.68 0.20
C THR A 73 14.74 10.76 0.65
N LYS A 74 15.95 10.37 1.05
CA LYS A 74 17.04 11.30 1.39
C LYS A 74 17.74 11.90 0.16
N LEU A 75 17.59 11.28 -1.02
CA LEU A 75 18.28 11.70 -2.24
C LEU A 75 17.34 12.57 -3.08
N LEU A 76 17.82 13.75 -3.47
CA LEU A 76 17.09 14.69 -4.30
C LEU A 76 17.78 14.94 -5.64
N THR A 77 17.11 14.57 -6.73
CA THR A 77 17.47 14.96 -8.10
C THR A 77 17.00 16.38 -8.42
N GLY A 78 17.70 17.08 -9.32
CA GLY A 78 17.38 18.46 -9.70
C GLY A 78 15.92 18.65 -10.16
N ASP A 79 15.42 17.74 -10.98
CA ASP A 79 14.05 17.81 -11.54
C ASP A 79 12.94 17.61 -10.51
N ALA A 80 13.23 16.86 -9.44
CA ALA A 80 12.25 16.55 -8.39
C ALA A 80 12.07 17.72 -7.41
N ARG A 81 12.99 18.70 -7.39
CA ARG A 81 12.98 19.83 -6.44
C ARG A 81 11.68 20.63 -6.47
N ARG A 82 11.03 20.76 -7.63
CA ARG A 82 9.76 21.49 -7.80
C ARG A 82 8.57 20.86 -7.05
N PHE A 83 8.64 19.56 -6.74
CA PHE A 83 7.60 18.81 -6.06
C PHE A 83 7.82 18.66 -4.56
N ILE A 84 8.89 19.26 -4.02
CA ILE A 84 9.19 19.19 -2.60
C ILE A 84 8.55 20.36 -1.88
N TYR A 85 7.91 20.04 -0.75
CA TYR A 85 7.39 21.03 0.18
C TYR A 85 8.47 21.47 1.17
N ARG A 86 9.07 20.50 1.89
CA ARG A 86 10.12 20.76 2.90
C ARG A 86 11.02 19.56 3.11
N GLN A 87 12.13 19.76 3.82
CA GLN A 87 12.97 18.70 4.35
C GLN A 87 12.69 18.50 5.85
N THR A 88 12.63 17.26 6.30
CA THR A 88 12.48 16.89 7.73
C THR A 88 13.84 16.91 8.43
N ASN A 89 13.86 17.05 9.75
CA ASN A 89 15.09 17.01 10.57
C ASN A 89 15.95 15.75 10.34
N TYR A 90 15.32 14.63 10.00
CA TYR A 90 15.99 13.35 9.67
C TYR A 90 16.58 13.29 8.24
N GLY A 91 16.39 14.34 7.44
CA GLY A 91 16.90 14.45 6.07
C GLY A 91 15.98 13.88 4.99
N LEU A 92 14.77 13.42 5.32
CA LEU A 92 13.77 12.99 4.34
C LEU A 92 13.10 14.21 3.69
N TYR A 93 12.84 14.12 2.39
CA TYR A 93 12.08 15.15 1.68
C TYR A 93 10.59 14.85 1.73
N VAL A 94 9.78 15.84 2.09
CA VAL A 94 8.32 15.78 2.08
C VAL A 94 7.82 16.29 0.74
N ILE A 95 7.01 15.48 0.07
CA ILE A 95 6.43 15.78 -1.25
C ILE A 95 5.16 16.63 -1.07
N ASP A 96 4.99 17.62 -1.94
CA ASP A 96 3.82 18.48 -2.02
C ASP A 96 2.65 17.71 -2.66
N LEU A 97 1.62 17.42 -1.86
CA LEU A 97 0.45 16.64 -2.30
C LEU A 97 -0.40 17.38 -3.32
N THR A 98 -0.55 18.70 -3.21
CA THR A 98 -1.35 19.50 -4.15
C THR A 98 -0.75 19.42 -5.55
N LYS A 99 0.57 19.61 -5.66
CA LYS A 99 1.27 19.50 -6.96
C LYS A 99 1.25 18.07 -7.51
N THR A 100 1.30 17.07 -6.63
CA THR A 100 1.23 15.66 -7.03
C THR A 100 -0.14 15.34 -7.63
N ASP A 101 -1.19 15.86 -7.01
CA ASP A 101 -2.56 15.68 -7.47
C ASP A 101 -2.83 16.36 -8.81
N GLU A 102 -2.34 17.59 -9.01
CA GLU A 102 -2.40 18.27 -10.30
C GLU A 102 -1.74 17.43 -11.41
N ARG A 103 -0.57 16.84 -11.11
CA ARG A 103 0.13 15.96 -12.06
C ARG A 103 -0.62 14.68 -12.35
N LEU A 104 -1.24 14.08 -11.34
CA LEU A 104 -2.08 12.90 -11.51
C LEU A 104 -3.26 13.20 -12.45
N ASN A 105 -3.93 14.34 -12.24
CA ASN A 105 -5.04 14.78 -13.09
C ASN A 105 -4.61 15.03 -14.54
N ILE A 106 -3.44 15.63 -14.76
CA ILE A 106 -2.88 15.83 -16.11
C ILE A 106 -2.59 14.47 -16.77
N ALA A 107 -1.97 13.55 -16.06
CA ALA A 107 -1.67 12.22 -16.57
C ALA A 107 -2.95 11.43 -16.90
N ALA A 108 -3.96 11.48 -16.03
CA ALA A 108 -5.25 10.83 -16.24
C ALA A 108 -5.95 11.36 -17.51
N LYS A 109 -6.01 12.70 -17.68
CA LYS A 109 -6.56 13.35 -18.89
C LYS A 109 -5.79 13.03 -20.16
N TYR A 110 -4.49 12.75 -20.05
CA TYR A 110 -3.69 12.35 -21.19
C TYR A 110 -3.96 10.89 -21.56
N LEU A 111 -3.97 10.00 -20.56
CA LEU A 111 -4.22 8.56 -20.75
C LEU A 111 -5.64 8.29 -21.27
N SER A 112 -6.64 9.04 -20.81
CA SER A 112 -8.03 8.89 -21.25
C SER A 112 -8.24 9.07 -22.75
N LYS A 113 -7.28 9.66 -23.47
CA LYS A 113 -7.34 9.83 -24.93
C LYS A 113 -6.92 8.57 -25.70
N TYR A 114 -6.21 7.66 -25.05
CA TYR A 114 -5.61 6.48 -25.68
C TYR A 114 -6.17 5.16 -25.13
N ILE A 115 -6.80 5.21 -23.96
CA ILE A 115 -7.48 4.06 -23.36
C ILE A 115 -8.81 3.87 -24.08
N GLU A 116 -8.84 2.92 -25.00
CA GLU A 116 -10.04 2.30 -25.56
C GLU A 116 -10.03 0.83 -25.10
N GLU A 117 -11.20 0.21 -24.90
CA GLU A 117 -11.28 -1.21 -24.51
C GLU A 117 -10.49 -2.08 -25.50
N GLY A 118 -9.43 -2.75 -25.02
CA GLY A 118 -8.60 -3.66 -25.81
C GLY A 118 -7.48 -3.00 -26.62
N SER A 119 -7.12 -1.75 -26.34
CA SER A 119 -6.07 -1.03 -27.09
C SER A 119 -4.65 -1.32 -26.58
N ASP A 120 -3.77 -1.80 -27.46
CA ASP A 120 -2.33 -2.05 -27.20
C ASP A 120 -1.50 -0.74 -27.12
N ARG A 121 -2.15 0.42 -27.12
CA ARG A 121 -1.51 1.76 -27.14
C ARG A 121 -0.94 2.18 -25.79
N VAL A 122 -1.48 1.65 -24.70
CA VAL A 122 -1.03 1.97 -23.33
C VAL A 122 -0.49 0.70 -22.68
N ILE A 123 0.80 0.74 -22.36
CA ILE A 123 1.50 -0.34 -21.66
C ILE A 123 1.91 0.17 -20.29
N VAL A 124 1.51 -0.55 -19.25
CA VAL A 124 1.92 -0.28 -17.87
C VAL A 124 2.90 -1.35 -17.45
N CYS A 125 4.09 -0.95 -16.99
CA CYS A 125 5.12 -1.89 -16.61
C CYS A 125 5.63 -1.65 -15.20
N SER A 126 5.91 -2.74 -14.48
CA SER A 126 6.62 -2.70 -13.21
C SER A 126 7.34 -4.00 -12.95
N VAL A 127 8.64 -3.92 -12.68
CA VAL A 127 9.48 -5.08 -12.32
C VAL A 127 9.48 -5.34 -10.80
N ARG A 128 9.11 -4.32 -10.02
CA ARG A 128 9.19 -4.37 -8.55
C ARG A 128 8.03 -5.20 -7.99
N ARG A 129 8.30 -6.01 -6.97
CA ARG A 129 7.30 -6.91 -6.36
C ARG A 129 6.04 -6.17 -5.90
N TYR A 130 6.20 -5.04 -5.22
CA TYR A 130 5.09 -4.22 -4.74
C TYR A 130 4.27 -3.56 -5.86
N GLY A 131 4.81 -3.50 -7.08
CA GLY A 131 4.14 -2.90 -8.23
C GLY A 131 3.44 -3.91 -9.14
N LYS A 132 3.52 -5.22 -8.87
CA LYS A 132 2.88 -6.24 -9.73
C LYS A 132 1.37 -6.22 -9.61
N GLU A 133 0.86 -6.33 -8.39
CA GLU A 133 -0.58 -6.33 -8.10
C GLU A 133 -1.28 -5.04 -8.54
N PRO A 134 -0.76 -3.82 -8.25
CA PRO A 134 -1.38 -2.59 -8.72
C PRO A 134 -1.44 -2.49 -10.24
N VAL A 135 -0.40 -2.96 -10.95
CA VAL A 135 -0.38 -2.93 -12.42
C VAL A 135 -1.40 -3.89 -13.01
N ASN A 136 -1.53 -5.10 -12.46
CA ASN A 136 -2.53 -6.06 -12.91
C ASN A 136 -3.94 -5.49 -12.74
N LYS A 137 -4.29 -5.03 -11.53
CA LYS A 137 -5.61 -4.43 -11.26
C LYS A 137 -5.89 -3.19 -12.11
N PHE A 138 -4.89 -2.34 -12.32
CA PHE A 138 -5.03 -1.17 -13.19
C PHE A 138 -5.35 -1.57 -14.64
N CYS A 139 -4.68 -2.61 -15.14
CA CYS A 139 -4.92 -3.13 -16.48
C CYS A 139 -6.26 -3.85 -16.61
N GLU A 140 -6.72 -4.55 -15.57
CA GLU A 140 -8.05 -5.18 -15.51
C GLU A 140 -9.17 -4.15 -15.59
N VAL A 141 -9.06 -3.04 -14.86
CA VAL A 141 -10.10 -1.99 -14.82
C VAL A 141 -10.13 -1.17 -16.11
N LEU A 142 -8.98 -0.87 -16.70
CA LEU A 142 -8.87 0.03 -17.85
C LEU A 142 -8.70 -0.69 -19.19
N GLY A 143 -8.57 -2.02 -19.21
CA GLY A 143 -8.35 -2.78 -20.44
C GLY A 143 -6.99 -2.52 -21.10
N CYS A 144 -5.97 -2.17 -20.31
CA CYS A 144 -4.60 -1.90 -20.77
C CYS A 144 -3.72 -3.16 -20.73
N LYS A 145 -2.54 -3.11 -21.35
CA LYS A 145 -1.57 -4.21 -21.28
C LYS A 145 -0.56 -4.02 -20.16
N GLY A 146 -0.56 -4.95 -19.21
CA GLY A 146 0.37 -4.99 -18.10
C GLY A 146 1.61 -5.84 -18.38
N ILE A 147 2.81 -5.32 -18.14
CA ILE A 147 4.06 -6.08 -18.15
C ILE A 147 4.64 -6.05 -16.73
N THR A 148 4.43 -7.14 -15.99
CA THR A 148 4.94 -7.32 -14.62
C THR A 148 6.25 -8.12 -14.55
N THR A 149 6.70 -8.61 -15.70
CA THR A 149 7.95 -9.35 -15.85
C THR A 149 9.09 -8.43 -16.29
N ARG A 150 10.29 -8.98 -16.46
CA ARG A 150 11.43 -8.23 -16.97
C ARG A 150 11.13 -7.75 -18.39
N PHE A 151 11.20 -6.44 -18.61
CA PHE A 151 11.13 -5.85 -19.94
C PHE A 151 12.39 -6.25 -20.73
N ILE A 152 12.19 -6.88 -21.89
CA ILE A 152 13.28 -7.31 -22.76
C ILE A 152 13.61 -6.14 -23.70
N PRO A 153 14.83 -5.59 -23.66
CA PRO A 153 15.25 -4.50 -24.54
C PRO A 153 15.51 -4.96 -25.97
#